data_AF-A0A444PSK0-F1
#
_entry.id   AF-A0A444PSK0-F1
#
_cell.length_a   1.000
_cell.length_b   1.000
_cell.length_c   1.000
_cell.angle_alpha   90.00
_cell.angle_beta   90.00
_cell.angle_gamma   90.00
#
_symmetry.space_group_name_H-M   'P 1'
#
loop_
_entity.id
_entity.type
_entity.pdbx_description
1 polymer ?
#
loop_
_entity_poly.entity_id
_entity_poly.type
_entity_poly.pdbx_seq_one_letter_code
_entity_poly.pdbx_strand_id
1 'polypeptide(L)'
;MSPTERPSDRHDAVLAHALDSAASAADGGLDAVVAAGQAAVVGEPHVELVRLTTVDGDTGGPLDSGHSGSVRVTIAATVDGVEGSASRTFYVA
;
A
#
# COMPACT_ATOMS: atom_id res chain seq x y z
N MET A 1 -11.60 9.64 29.53
CA MET A 1 -10.76 8.47 29.20
C MET A 1 -10.86 8.27 27.71
N SER A 2 -9.82 8.58 26.97
CA SER A 2 -9.80 8.41 25.51
C SER A 2 -9.83 6.91 25.18
N PRO A 3 -10.52 6.48 24.11
CA PRO A 3 -10.42 5.11 23.65
C PRO A 3 -8.99 4.91 23.15
N THR A 4 -8.20 4.14 23.87
CA THR A 4 -6.90 3.65 23.38
C THR A 4 -7.20 2.81 22.14
N GLU A 5 -6.90 3.32 20.94
CA GLU A 5 -6.96 2.55 19.70
C GLU A 5 -6.21 1.23 19.92
N ARG A 6 -6.84 0.10 19.60
CA ARG A 6 -6.18 -1.19 19.79
C ARG A 6 -5.04 -1.29 18.76
N PRO A 7 -3.97 -2.05 19.05
CA PRO A 7 -2.84 -2.20 18.11
C PRO A 7 -3.27 -2.62 16.70
N SER A 8 -4.33 -3.42 16.57
CA SER A 8 -4.94 -3.78 15.28
C SER A 8 -5.53 -2.60 14.52
N ASP A 9 -6.17 -1.66 15.21
CA ASP A 9 -6.91 -0.56 14.58
C ASP A 9 -5.94 0.46 13.96
N ARG A 10 -4.81 0.74 14.64
CA ARG A 10 -3.73 1.58 14.09
C ARG A 10 -3.04 0.90 12.91
N HIS A 11 -2.77 -0.40 13.03
CA HIS A 11 -2.14 -1.18 11.96
C HIS A 11 -2.98 -1.14 10.67
N ASP A 12 -4.28 -1.41 10.79
CA ASP A 12 -5.23 -1.35 9.68
C ASP A 12 -5.32 0.07 9.08
N ALA A 13 -5.31 1.11 9.93
CA ALA A 13 -5.36 2.50 9.48
C ALA A 13 -4.12 2.91 8.67
N VAL A 14 -2.92 2.52 9.11
CA VAL A 14 -1.65 2.80 8.40
C VAL A 14 -1.65 2.12 7.03
N LEU A 15 -2.02 0.85 6.97
CA LEU A 15 -2.04 0.11 5.70
C LEU A 15 -3.12 0.62 4.75
N ALA A 16 -4.30 0.97 5.28
CA ALA A 16 -5.36 1.58 4.49
C ALA A 16 -4.91 2.94 3.91
N HIS A 17 -4.29 3.79 4.74
CA HIS A 17 -3.78 5.09 4.29
C HIS A 17 -2.72 4.94 3.19
N ALA A 18 -1.80 3.99 3.33
CA ALA A 18 -0.78 3.74 2.32
C ALA A 18 -1.39 3.25 0.99
N LEU A 19 -2.40 2.39 1.05
CA LEU A 19 -3.14 1.94 -0.14
C LEU A 19 -3.98 3.05 -0.77
N ASP A 20 -4.57 3.94 0.02
CA ASP A 20 -5.31 5.12 -0.46
C ASP A 20 -4.37 6.12 -1.16
N SER A 21 -3.18 6.36 -0.59
CA SER A 21 -2.13 7.16 -1.21
C SER A 21 -1.69 6.58 -2.55
N ALA A 22 -1.42 5.27 -2.59
CA ALA A 22 -1.05 4.56 -3.81
C ALA A 22 -2.15 4.66 -4.89
N ALA A 23 -3.42 4.44 -4.52
CA ALA A 23 -4.54 4.55 -5.44
C ALA A 23 -4.76 5.99 -5.96
N SER A 24 -4.49 7.00 -5.12
CA SER A 24 -4.61 8.41 -5.51
C SER A 24 -3.57 8.83 -6.55
N ALA A 25 -2.46 8.09 -6.65
CA ALA A 25 -1.41 8.32 -7.64
C ALA A 25 -1.59 7.51 -8.94
N ALA A 26 -2.69 6.78 -9.08
CA ALA A 26 -2.91 5.86 -10.21
C ALA A 26 -2.90 6.53 -11.58
N ASP A 27 -3.35 7.79 -11.68
CA ASP A 27 -3.32 8.57 -12.92
C ASP A 27 -1.87 8.94 -13.36
N GLY A 28 -0.90 8.83 -12.44
CA GLY A 28 0.52 9.06 -12.71
C GLY A 28 1.29 7.82 -13.17
N GLY A 29 0.61 6.68 -13.33
CA GLY A 29 1.21 5.41 -13.73
C GLY A 29 1.81 4.61 -12.56
N LEU A 30 2.34 3.42 -12.87
CA LEU A 30 2.78 2.44 -11.87
C LEU A 30 3.90 2.95 -10.94
N ASP A 31 4.86 3.70 -11.48
CA ASP A 31 5.96 4.24 -10.68
C ASP A 31 5.46 5.27 -9.65
N ALA A 32 4.46 6.09 -10.03
CA ALA A 32 3.84 7.05 -9.12
C ALA A 32 3.07 6.35 -7.99
N VAL A 33 2.36 5.26 -8.30
CA VAL A 33 1.66 4.41 -7.34
C VAL A 33 2.63 3.83 -6.30
N VAL A 34 3.75 3.26 -6.77
CA VAL A 34 4.78 2.69 -5.90
C VAL A 34 5.37 3.78 -5.00
N ALA A 35 5.77 4.91 -5.58
CA ALA A 35 6.35 6.02 -4.84
C ALA A 35 5.40 6.57 -3.77
N ALA A 36 4.12 6.78 -4.10
CA ALA A 36 3.11 7.30 -3.17
C ALA A 36 2.81 6.32 -2.02
N GLY A 37 2.74 5.02 -2.31
CA GLY A 37 2.57 3.99 -1.30
C GLY A 37 3.77 3.90 -0.34
N GLN A 38 4.99 3.97 -0.86
CA GLN A 38 6.20 3.98 -0.03
C GLN A 38 6.28 5.25 0.84
N ALA A 39 6.01 6.42 0.26
CA ALA A 39 6.07 7.70 0.96
C ALA A 39 5.09 7.77 2.14
N ALA A 40 3.89 7.20 1.99
CA ALA A 40 2.87 7.14 3.04
C ALA A 40 3.29 6.29 4.25
N VAL A 41 4.22 5.34 4.08
CA VAL A 41 4.71 4.47 5.15
C VAL A 41 5.98 5.06 5.79
N VAL A 42 6.90 5.57 4.99
CA VAL A 42 8.20 6.11 5.46
C VAL A 42 8.04 7.37 6.31
N GLY A 43 6.91 8.09 6.21
CA GLY A 43 6.62 9.27 7.01
C GLY A 43 6.11 8.99 8.43
N GLU A 44 5.74 7.75 8.75
CA GLU A 44 5.02 7.40 9.98
C GLU A 44 5.96 6.90 11.10
N PRO A 45 5.80 7.40 12.35
CA PRO A 45 6.61 6.96 13.47
C PRO A 45 6.26 5.52 13.88
N HIS A 46 7.29 4.73 14.17
CA HIS A 46 7.20 3.29 14.52
C HIS A 46 6.60 2.42 13.42
N VAL A 47 6.71 2.86 12.17
CA VAL A 47 6.32 2.10 10.99
C VAL A 47 7.55 1.81 10.13
N GLU A 48 7.70 0.56 9.72
CA GLU A 48 8.75 0.11 8.80
C GLU A 48 8.12 -0.59 7.59
N LEU A 49 8.47 -0.15 6.38
CA LEU A 49 8.04 -0.83 5.17
C LEU A 49 8.82 -2.14 5.01
N VAL A 50 8.11 -3.27 4.99
CA VAL A 50 8.71 -4.59 4.75
C VAL A 50 8.74 -4.91 3.26
N ARG A 51 7.61 -4.72 2.56
CA ARG A 51 7.52 -4.89 1.11
C ARG A 51 6.41 -4.06 0.50
N LEU A 52 6.62 -3.67 -0.76
CA LEU A 52 5.57 -3.23 -1.66
C LEU A 52 5.69 -4.01 -2.96
N THR A 53 4.61 -4.67 -3.36
CA THR A 53 4.58 -5.46 -4.59
C THR A 53 3.37 -5.09 -5.44
N THR A 54 3.55 -5.10 -6.75
CA THR A 54 2.51 -4.83 -7.73
C THR A 54 2.41 -5.99 -8.71
N VAL A 55 1.21 -6.51 -8.93
CA VAL A 55 0.93 -7.60 -9.86
C VAL A 55 -0.28 -7.25 -10.72
N ASP A 56 -0.42 -7.92 -11.85
CA ASP A 56 -1.61 -7.79 -12.69
C ASP A 56 -2.86 -8.15 -11.88
N GLY A 57 -3.85 -7.24 -11.87
CA GLY A 57 -5.01 -7.34 -11.00
C GLY A 57 -5.97 -8.47 -11.37
N ASP A 58 -5.92 -8.93 -12.62
CA ASP A 58 -6.86 -9.90 -13.19
C ASP A 58 -6.25 -11.32 -13.21
N THR A 59 -4.95 -11.42 -13.47
CA THR A 59 -4.21 -12.68 -13.60
C THR A 59 -3.36 -13.01 -12.37
N GLY A 60 -3.01 -12.01 -11.55
CA GLY A 60 -2.04 -12.14 -10.46
C GLY A 60 -0.59 -12.35 -10.93
N GLY A 61 -0.34 -12.22 -12.23
CA GLY A 61 0.97 -12.38 -12.85
C GLY A 61 1.87 -11.14 -12.75
N PRO A 62 3.10 -11.24 -13.27
CA PRO A 62 3.98 -10.08 -13.40
C PRO A 62 3.35 -9.02 -14.32
N LEU A 63 3.58 -7.76 -14.00
CA LEU A 63 3.20 -6.63 -14.85
C LEU A 63 4.23 -6.44 -15.95
N ASP A 64 3.76 -6.09 -17.15
CA ASP A 64 4.63 -5.67 -18.23
C ASP A 64 5.18 -4.25 -17.99
N SER A 65 6.29 -3.91 -18.64
CA SER A 65 6.85 -2.55 -18.55
C SER A 65 5.85 -1.52 -19.09
N GLY A 66 5.50 -0.52 -18.29
CA GLY A 66 4.51 0.49 -18.67
C GLY A 66 3.06 -0.02 -18.65
N HIS A 67 2.76 -1.05 -17.85
CA HIS A 67 1.41 -1.58 -17.69
C HIS A 67 0.40 -0.48 -17.32
N SER A 68 -0.67 -0.42 -18.10
CA SER A 68 -1.89 0.37 -17.86
C SER A 68 -3.04 -0.63 -17.76
N GLY A 69 -3.84 -0.57 -16.70
CA GLY A 69 -4.79 -1.64 -16.42
C GLY A 69 -5.10 -1.88 -14.95
N SER A 70 -5.81 -2.98 -14.72
CA SER A 70 -6.06 -3.55 -13.39
C SER A 70 -4.72 -3.93 -12.75
N VAL A 71 -4.41 -3.34 -11.60
CA VAL A 71 -3.20 -3.62 -10.82
C VAL A 71 -3.58 -3.92 -9.38
N ARG A 72 -3.07 -5.03 -8.83
CA ARG A 72 -3.13 -5.30 -7.40
C ARG A 72 -1.85 -4.84 -6.72
N VAL A 73 -2.00 -3.89 -5.81
CA VAL A 73 -0.92 -3.43 -4.93
C VAL A 73 -1.04 -4.13 -3.60
N THR A 74 0.07 -4.63 -3.07
CA THR A 74 0.18 -5.21 -1.72
C THR A 74 1.27 -4.48 -0.96
N ILE A 75 0.93 -3.99 0.22
CA ILE A 75 1.84 -3.31 1.14
C ILE A 75 1.93 -4.16 2.40
N ALA A 76 3.14 -4.53 2.80
CA ALA A 76 3.42 -5.09 4.12
C ALA A 76 4.31 -4.13 4.90
N ALA A 77 3.94 -3.91 6.16
CA ALA A 77 4.67 -3.06 7.07
C ALA A 77 4.65 -3.63 8.48
N THR A 78 5.67 -3.29 9.24
CA THR A 78 5.71 -3.48 10.69
C THR A 78 5.20 -2.20 11.33
N VAL A 79 4.12 -2.29 12.11
CA VAL A 79 3.56 -1.18 12.90
C VAL A 79 3.70 -1.55 14.36
N ASP A 80 4.40 -0.73 15.14
CA ASP A 80 4.65 -0.96 16.57
C ASP A 80 5.25 -2.35 16.87
N GLY A 81 6.11 -2.85 15.98
CA GLY A 81 6.77 -4.16 16.11
C GLY A 81 5.94 -5.37 15.64
N VAL A 82 4.75 -5.15 15.10
CA VAL A 82 3.89 -6.20 14.54
C VAL A 82 3.84 -6.07 13.01
N GLU A 83 4.32 -7.09 12.31
CA GLU A 83 4.20 -7.17 10.85
C GLU A 83 2.77 -7.51 10.43
N GLY A 84 2.30 -6.88 9.35
CA GLY A 84 1.13 -7.33 8.63
C GLY A 84 1.08 -6.73 7.23
N SER A 85 0.07 -7.12 6.45
CA SER A 85 -0.06 -6.68 5.06
C SER A 85 -1.50 -6.53 4.64
N ALA A 86 -1.74 -5.58 3.75
CA ALA A 86 -3.01 -5.39 3.07
C ALA A 86 -2.79 -5.23 1.57
N SER A 87 -3.84 -5.53 0.81
CA SER A 87 -3.81 -5.43 -0.65
C SER A 87 -5.06 -4.76 -1.17
N ARG A 88 -4.93 -4.02 -2.27
CA ARG A 88 -6.04 -3.43 -3.01
C ARG A 88 -5.80 -3.52 -4.50
N THR A 89 -6.86 -3.80 -5.26
CA THR A 89 -6.84 -3.72 -6.72
C THR A 89 -7.49 -2.41 -7.17
N PHE A 90 -6.85 -1.71 -8.10
CA PHE A 90 -7.38 -0.51 -8.77
C PHE A 90 -6.78 -0.39 -10.18
N TYR A 91 -7.34 0.52 -10.99
CA TYR A 91 -6.87 0.75 -12.35
C TYR A 91 -5.77 1.81 -12.35
N VAL A 92 -4.71 1.60 -13.15
CA VAL A 92 -3.58 2.52 -13.34
C VAL A 92 -3.55 2.99 -14.80
N ALA A 93 -3.29 4.28 -15.01
CA ALA A 93 -3.28 4.93 -16.33
C ALA A 93 -2.06 4.58 -17.18
#